data_AF-A0AAD6S1T7-F1
#
_entry.id   AF-A0AAD6S1T7-F1
#
_cell.length_a   1.000
_cell.length_b   1.000
_cell.length_c   1.000
_cell.angle_alpha   90.00
_cell.angle_beta   90.00
_cell.angle_gamma   90.00
#
_symmetry.space_group_name_H-M   'P 1'
#
loop_
_entity.id
_entity.type
_entity.pdbx_description
1 polymer ?
#
loop_
_entity_poly.entity_id
_entity_poly.type
_entity_poly.pdbx_seq_one_letter_code
_entity_poly.pdbx_strand_id
1 'polypeptide(L)'
;MALLRQTRSIVSGSAALLMVSELEFVPGDLDVYTPLSQEEAALAIVQGSMGFDKVSSWMPHGYCSNAAICKVHRLAKARKSINLIIVQGEDPAAAVFHFHSTIVMNYLSGFGLYCAYPGLTLLDAGVMNLPVVLRDVRARGSAEECYEKYRDRGVTMVNDVKKLSGHGRHDCRRDAECPHTVRSTVDELGLYVELLQPTDAEEEYLARHRYATIWMLGGPMCGARGTYFGNFVASLKASEITVSKQSEPGVSTDPT
;
A
#
# COMPACT_ATOMS: atom_id res chain seq x y z
N MET A 1 -1.87 -14.98 11.77
CA MET A 1 -3.01 -14.01 11.75
C MET A 1 -3.34 -13.39 13.10
N ALA A 2 -3.13 -14.07 14.25
CA ALA A 2 -3.51 -13.51 15.57
C ALA A 2 -2.93 -12.11 15.86
N LEU A 3 -1.62 -11.89 15.62
CA LEU A 3 -1.01 -10.55 15.74
C LEU A 3 -1.78 -9.49 14.93
N LEU A 4 -1.98 -9.75 13.63
CA LEU A 4 -2.61 -8.80 12.72
C LEU A 4 -4.05 -8.48 13.12
N ARG A 5 -4.82 -9.48 13.58
CA ARG A 5 -6.20 -9.28 14.05
C ARG A 5 -6.24 -8.47 15.35
N GLN A 6 -5.44 -8.86 16.34
CA GLN A 6 -5.49 -8.27 17.68
C GLN A 6 -4.97 -6.82 17.72
N THR A 7 -3.99 -6.49 16.86
CA THR A 7 -3.35 -5.17 16.87
C THR A 7 -3.69 -4.35 15.65
N ARG A 8 -4.61 -4.84 14.80
CA ARG A 8 -4.97 -4.27 13.49
C ARG A 8 -3.74 -4.01 12.61
N SER A 9 -2.69 -4.80 12.80
CA SER A 9 -1.49 -4.66 11.99
C SER A 9 -1.69 -5.28 10.61
N ILE A 10 -0.88 -4.86 9.65
CA ILE A 10 -0.81 -5.47 8.33
C ILE A 10 0.64 -5.87 8.03
N VAL A 11 0.83 -6.91 7.22
CA VAL A 11 2.12 -7.23 6.61
C VAL A 11 2.15 -6.62 5.21
N SER A 12 3.24 -5.95 4.82
CA SER A 12 3.40 -5.41 3.47
C SER A 12 4.82 -5.67 2.95
N GLY A 13 5.24 -4.93 1.91
CA GLY A 13 6.55 -5.05 1.29
C GLY A 13 6.73 -6.40 0.60
N SER A 14 7.95 -6.93 0.66
CA SER A 14 8.33 -8.09 -0.15
C SER A 14 7.63 -9.39 0.24
N ALA A 15 7.24 -9.54 1.51
CA ALA A 15 6.48 -10.70 1.97
C ALA A 15 5.04 -10.71 1.42
N ALA A 16 4.38 -9.55 1.37
CA ALA A 16 3.04 -9.43 0.80
C ALA A 16 3.05 -9.59 -0.74
N LEU A 17 4.11 -9.12 -1.42
CA LEU A 17 4.27 -9.33 -2.86
C LEU A 17 4.29 -10.82 -3.24
N LEU A 18 5.00 -11.67 -2.48
CA LEU A 18 5.03 -13.12 -2.73
C LEU A 18 3.69 -13.82 -2.53
N MET A 19 2.72 -13.18 -1.88
CA MET A 19 1.37 -13.74 -1.74
C MET A 19 0.47 -13.43 -2.94
N VAL A 20 0.86 -12.47 -3.78
CA VAL A 20 0.07 -12.01 -4.92
C VAL A 20 0.73 -12.38 -6.26
N SER A 21 2.07 -12.33 -6.34
CA SER A 21 2.83 -12.54 -7.58
C SER A 21 3.34 -13.98 -7.71
N GLU A 22 3.73 -14.35 -8.94
CA GLU A 22 4.40 -15.64 -9.25
C GLU A 22 5.93 -15.54 -9.13
N LEU A 23 6.45 -14.41 -8.64
CA LEU A 23 7.89 -14.17 -8.50
C LEU A 23 8.56 -15.17 -7.55
N GLU A 24 9.72 -15.66 -7.95
CA GLU A 24 10.54 -16.57 -7.14
C GLU A 24 11.71 -15.81 -6.50
N PHE A 25 11.50 -15.30 -5.27
CA PHE A 25 12.59 -14.76 -4.46
C PHE A 25 12.38 -15.03 -2.97
N VAL A 26 13.47 -14.95 -2.19
CA VAL A 26 13.41 -15.07 -0.73
C VAL A 26 13.28 -13.67 -0.11
N PRO A 27 12.22 -13.40 0.68
CA PRO A 27 12.09 -12.12 1.36
C PRO A 27 13.14 -12.02 2.46
N GLY A 28 13.75 -10.84 2.62
CA GLY A 28 14.82 -10.64 3.61
C GLY A 28 14.27 -10.49 5.03
N ASP A 29 13.36 -9.53 5.19
CA ASP A 29 12.69 -9.19 6.44
C ASP A 29 11.16 -9.23 6.29
N LEU A 30 10.48 -9.32 7.43
CA LEU A 30 9.03 -9.20 7.51
C LEU A 30 8.66 -7.81 8.03
N ASP A 31 8.06 -7.00 7.16
CA ASP A 31 7.58 -5.67 7.51
C ASP A 31 6.13 -5.73 8.02
N VAL A 32 5.93 -5.38 9.29
CA VAL A 32 4.62 -5.34 9.95
C VAL A 32 4.30 -3.88 10.28
N TYR A 33 3.24 -3.35 9.69
CA TYR A 33 2.77 -1.99 9.92
C TYR A 33 1.69 -2.01 11.00
N THR A 34 1.87 -1.20 12.04
CA THR A 34 1.05 -1.22 13.24
C THR A 34 0.60 0.19 13.62
N PRO A 35 -0.70 0.42 13.90
CA PRO A 35 -1.18 1.67 14.48
C PRO A 35 -0.39 2.07 15.72
N LEU A 36 -0.07 3.36 15.91
CA LEU A 36 0.62 3.85 17.11
C LEU A 36 -0.10 3.45 18.41
N SER A 37 -1.43 3.44 18.40
CA SER A 37 -2.26 3.01 19.54
C SER A 37 -2.12 1.53 19.90
N GLN A 38 -1.45 0.74 19.06
CA GLN A 38 -1.27 -0.71 19.19
C GLN A 38 0.20 -1.11 19.33
N GLU A 39 1.13 -0.15 19.43
CA GLU A 39 2.58 -0.40 19.53
C GLU A 39 2.91 -1.36 20.67
N GLU A 40 2.45 -1.09 21.90
CA GLU A 40 2.76 -1.89 23.08
C GLU A 40 2.18 -3.31 22.98
N ALA A 41 0.94 -3.45 22.51
CA ALA A 41 0.30 -4.75 22.32
C ALA A 41 1.02 -5.59 21.26
N ALA A 42 1.43 -4.97 20.15
CA ALA A 42 2.17 -5.66 19.10
C ALA A 42 3.55 -6.10 19.57
N LEU A 43 4.28 -5.24 20.30
CA LEU A 43 5.56 -5.60 20.92
C LEU A 43 5.39 -6.77 21.89
N ALA A 44 4.38 -6.72 22.77
CA ALA A 44 4.12 -7.78 23.73
C ALA A 44 3.86 -9.13 23.04
N ILE A 45 3.10 -9.15 21.94
CA ILE A 45 2.83 -10.39 21.18
C ILE A 45 4.09 -10.89 20.46
N VAL A 46 4.83 -9.99 19.79
CA VAL A 46 6.03 -10.39 19.02
C VAL A 46 7.14 -10.86 19.95
N GLN A 47 7.33 -10.21 21.10
CA GLN A 47 8.35 -10.59 22.06
C GLN A 47 7.92 -11.80 22.90
N GLY A 48 6.73 -11.76 23.51
CA GLY A 48 6.25 -12.81 24.40
C GLY A 48 5.85 -14.08 23.67
N SER A 49 4.94 -13.98 22.70
CA SER A 49 4.35 -15.15 22.03
C SER A 49 5.20 -15.67 20.87
N MET A 50 5.88 -14.80 20.12
CA MET A 50 6.71 -15.22 18.99
C MET A 50 8.20 -15.40 19.37
N GLY A 51 8.62 -14.88 20.51
CA GLY A 51 9.98 -15.02 21.03
C GLY A 51 11.04 -14.28 20.19
N PHE A 52 10.68 -13.13 19.62
CA PHE A 52 11.63 -12.24 18.96
C PHE A 52 12.14 -11.19 19.95
N ASP A 53 13.44 -10.93 19.95
CA ASP A 53 14.04 -9.92 20.81
C ASP A 53 14.12 -8.58 20.08
N LYS A 54 13.80 -7.51 20.79
CA LYS A 54 13.94 -6.14 20.27
C LYS A 54 15.43 -5.78 20.21
N VAL A 55 15.94 -5.60 18.99
CA VAL A 55 17.36 -5.30 18.73
C VAL A 55 17.61 -3.79 18.72
N SER A 56 16.76 -3.03 18.05
CA SER A 56 16.91 -1.59 17.93
C SER A 56 15.58 -0.89 17.70
N SER A 57 15.56 0.43 17.95
CA SER A 57 14.46 1.30 17.56
C SER A 57 15.02 2.59 17.00
N TRP A 58 14.39 3.10 15.95
CA TRP A 58 14.72 4.40 15.40
C TRP A 58 13.48 5.09 14.89
N MET A 59 13.52 6.42 14.85
CA MET A 59 12.53 7.19 14.10
C MET A 59 13.10 7.38 12.69
N PRO A 60 12.32 7.17 11.62
CA PRO A 60 12.78 7.51 10.28
C PRO A 60 13.18 8.99 10.23
N HIS A 61 14.48 9.30 10.12
CA HIS A 61 14.97 10.67 10.06
C HIS A 61 14.98 11.18 8.60
N GLY A 62 14.32 12.31 8.34
CA GLY A 62 14.41 13.05 7.07
C GLY A 62 13.07 13.23 6.34
N TYR A 63 12.99 14.26 5.50
CA TYR A 63 11.82 14.66 4.69
C TYR A 63 11.38 13.64 3.61
N CYS A 64 11.90 12.42 3.69
CA CYS A 64 11.74 11.31 2.75
C CYS A 64 11.25 10.04 3.42
N SER A 65 11.06 10.10 4.73
CA SER A 65 10.22 9.14 5.42
C SER A 65 8.81 9.32 4.90
N ASN A 66 8.18 8.19 4.59
CA ASN A 66 6.74 8.08 4.59
C ASN A 66 6.21 8.80 5.85
N ALA A 67 5.52 9.92 5.66
CA ALA A 67 5.11 10.79 6.77
C ALA A 67 4.17 10.06 7.74
N ALA A 68 3.54 8.97 7.28
CA ALA A 68 2.74 8.11 8.12
C ALA A 68 3.59 7.21 9.03
N ILE A 69 4.92 7.09 8.91
CA ILE A 69 5.75 6.25 9.79
C ILE A 69 6.39 7.09 10.88
N CYS A 70 6.05 6.81 12.14
CA CYS A 70 6.61 7.50 13.30
C CYS A 70 7.88 6.84 13.84
N LYS A 71 7.92 5.50 13.83
CA LYS A 71 8.94 4.72 14.54
C LYS A 71 9.08 3.35 13.90
N VAL A 72 10.27 2.77 13.95
CA VAL A 72 10.51 1.38 13.54
C VAL A 72 11.22 0.67 14.68
N HIS A 73 10.71 -0.50 15.08
CA HIS A 73 11.41 -1.45 15.93
C HIS A 73 11.91 -2.60 15.07
N ARG A 74 13.22 -2.88 15.11
CA ARG A 74 13.76 -4.10 14.55
C ARG A 74 13.81 -5.15 15.63
N LEU A 75 13.15 -6.27 15.37
CA LEU A 75 13.17 -7.45 16.23
C LEU A 75 13.82 -8.61 15.48
N ALA A 76 14.57 -9.45 16.19
CA ALA A 76 15.27 -10.57 15.59
C ALA A 76 15.13 -11.86 16.40
N LYS A 77 15.15 -12.99 15.70
CA LYS A 77 15.19 -14.32 16.28
C LYS A 77 16.01 -15.23 15.37
N ALA A 78 17.17 -15.67 15.85
CA ALA A 78 18.14 -16.41 15.05
C ALA A 78 18.46 -15.67 13.73
N ARG A 79 18.18 -16.27 12.57
CA ARG A 79 18.41 -15.69 11.24
C ARG A 79 17.19 -14.96 10.65
N LYS A 80 16.15 -14.72 11.44
CA LYS A 80 14.91 -14.04 10.99
C LYS A 80 14.82 -12.66 11.65
N SER A 81 14.27 -11.70 10.92
CA SER A 81 13.98 -10.35 11.45
C SER A 81 12.59 -9.87 11.07
N ILE A 82 12.00 -9.10 11.99
CA ILE A 82 10.74 -8.39 11.82
C ILE A 82 11.02 -6.90 12.00
N ASN A 83 10.58 -6.08 11.05
CA ASN A 83 10.47 -4.64 11.27
C ASN A 83 9.04 -4.35 11.69
N LEU A 84 8.85 -3.99 12.95
CA LEU A 84 7.58 -3.47 13.44
C LEU A 84 7.56 -1.96 13.20
N ILE A 85 6.87 -1.57 12.15
CA ILE A 85 6.78 -0.21 11.61
C ILE A 85 5.53 0.44 12.22
N ILE A 86 5.76 1.40 13.11
CA ILE A 86 4.69 2.10 13.82
C ILE A 86 4.25 3.30 12.98
N VAL A 87 2.95 3.32 12.66
CA VAL A 87 2.34 4.34 11.83
C VAL A 87 1.51 5.34 12.62
N GLN A 88 1.49 6.59 12.14
CA GLN A 88 0.62 7.63 12.65
C GLN A 88 -0.82 7.34 12.27
N GLY A 89 -1.72 7.46 13.25
CA GLY A 89 -3.14 7.19 13.06
C GLY A 89 -3.49 5.71 13.19
N GLU A 90 -4.70 5.39 12.77
CA GLU A 90 -5.37 4.12 13.06
C GLU A 90 -5.42 3.17 11.85
N ASP A 91 -5.09 3.67 10.67
CA ASP A 91 -5.10 2.93 9.41
C ASP A 91 -3.66 2.69 8.92
N PRO A 92 -3.08 1.50 9.16
CA PRO A 92 -1.73 1.20 8.74
C PRO A 92 -1.58 1.07 7.22
N ALA A 93 -2.69 0.89 6.47
CA ALA A 93 -2.65 0.79 5.02
C ALA A 93 -2.20 2.12 4.38
N ALA A 94 -2.44 3.25 5.03
CA ALA A 94 -1.97 4.57 4.59
C ALA A 94 -0.47 4.58 4.28
N ALA A 95 0.33 3.94 5.13
CA ALA A 95 1.77 3.87 4.93
C ALA A 95 2.14 3.09 3.65
N VAL A 96 1.38 2.07 3.28
CA VAL A 96 1.67 1.25 2.08
C VAL A 96 1.54 2.07 0.80
N PHE A 97 0.57 3.00 0.73
CA PHE A 97 0.34 3.82 -0.46
C PHE A 97 1.33 5.00 -0.62
N HIS A 98 2.25 5.16 0.33
CA HIS A 98 3.41 6.05 0.21
C HIS A 98 4.64 5.36 -0.41
N PHE A 99 4.55 4.08 -0.77
CA PHE A 99 5.68 3.38 -1.38
C PHE A 99 6.12 3.96 -2.73
N HIS A 100 7.40 3.73 -3.03
CA HIS A 100 8.09 4.19 -4.23
C HIS A 100 7.57 3.54 -5.52
N SER A 101 6.81 2.44 -5.46
CA SER A 101 6.21 1.80 -6.63
C SER A 101 4.95 1.00 -6.31
N THR A 102 4.13 0.76 -7.32
CA THR A 102 2.88 0.01 -7.20
C THR A 102 3.06 -1.47 -6.91
N ILE A 103 4.18 -2.09 -7.31
CA ILE A 103 4.43 -3.53 -7.11
C ILE A 103 4.45 -3.94 -5.63
N VAL A 104 4.74 -3.00 -4.72
CA VAL A 104 4.72 -3.23 -3.27
C VAL A 104 3.48 -2.67 -2.58
N MET A 105 2.51 -2.11 -3.30
CA MET A 105 1.27 -1.55 -2.73
C MET A 105 0.23 -2.65 -2.46
N ASN A 106 0.67 -3.71 -1.78
CA ASN A 106 -0.12 -4.87 -1.41
C ASN A 106 0.08 -5.12 0.09
N TYR A 107 -0.94 -5.64 0.76
CA TYR A 107 -0.80 -5.98 2.17
C TYR A 107 -1.69 -7.14 2.58
N LEU A 108 -1.22 -7.87 3.58
CA LEU A 108 -1.98 -8.91 4.26
C LEU A 108 -2.46 -8.36 5.61
N SER A 109 -3.76 -8.35 5.80
CA SER A 109 -4.39 -7.98 7.07
C SER A 109 -4.68 -9.21 7.93
N GLY A 110 -5.32 -9.00 9.08
CA GLY A 110 -5.86 -10.09 9.89
C GLY A 110 -6.93 -10.94 9.21
N PHE A 111 -7.58 -10.41 8.16
CA PHE A 111 -8.78 -11.01 7.54
C PHE A 111 -8.60 -11.38 6.07
N GLY A 112 -7.66 -10.75 5.37
CA GLY A 112 -7.49 -10.97 3.94
C GLY A 112 -6.31 -10.25 3.33
N LEU A 113 -6.05 -10.57 2.07
CA LEU A 113 -5.01 -10.01 1.24
C LEU A 113 -5.60 -8.91 0.36
N TYR A 114 -4.95 -7.76 0.32
CA TYR A 114 -5.30 -6.65 -0.56
C TYR A 114 -4.16 -6.38 -1.54
N CYS A 115 -4.51 -6.20 -2.81
CA CYS A 115 -3.60 -5.80 -3.89
C CYS A 115 -4.21 -4.59 -4.61
N ALA A 116 -3.54 -3.45 -4.54
CA ALA A 116 -4.07 -2.21 -5.11
C ALA A 116 -4.05 -2.17 -6.64
N TYR A 117 -3.08 -2.84 -7.26
CA TYR A 117 -2.85 -2.81 -8.70
C TYR A 117 -2.74 -4.23 -9.25
N PRO A 118 -3.81 -5.05 -9.20
CA PRO A 118 -3.74 -6.45 -9.62
C PRO A 118 -3.30 -6.60 -11.08
N GLY A 119 -3.76 -5.73 -11.98
CA GLY A 119 -3.35 -5.73 -13.40
C GLY A 119 -1.85 -5.48 -13.62
N LEU A 120 -1.16 -4.86 -12.66
CA LEU A 120 0.30 -4.68 -12.69
C LEU A 120 1.00 -5.80 -11.92
N THR A 121 0.60 -6.03 -10.67
CA THR A 121 1.27 -6.96 -9.75
C THR A 121 1.24 -8.39 -10.26
N LEU A 122 0.13 -8.85 -10.86
CA LEU A 122 0.00 -10.20 -11.41
C LEU A 122 0.77 -10.40 -12.73
N LEU A 123 1.21 -9.31 -13.36
CA LEU A 123 2.06 -9.32 -14.55
C LEU A 123 3.52 -8.98 -14.21
N ASP A 124 3.88 -9.05 -12.92
CA ASP A 124 5.20 -8.70 -12.41
C ASP A 124 5.67 -7.33 -12.90
N ALA A 125 4.75 -6.37 -12.93
CA ALA A 125 4.99 -5.01 -13.38
C ALA A 125 4.75 -3.99 -12.27
N GLY A 126 5.49 -2.88 -12.31
CA GLY A 126 5.38 -1.82 -11.33
C GLY A 126 5.50 -0.44 -11.97
N VAL A 127 4.64 0.48 -11.56
CA VAL A 127 4.72 1.90 -11.91
C VAL A 127 5.39 2.65 -10.77
N MET A 128 6.36 3.50 -11.10
CA MET A 128 7.07 4.34 -10.14
C MET A 128 6.17 5.45 -9.58
N ASN A 129 6.18 5.63 -8.27
CA ASN A 129 5.58 6.78 -7.59
C ASN A 129 6.51 7.99 -7.70
N LEU A 130 6.56 8.59 -8.89
CA LEU A 130 7.54 9.63 -9.25
C LEU A 130 7.62 10.81 -8.27
N PRO A 131 6.52 11.35 -7.72
CA PRO A 131 6.63 12.40 -6.71
C PRO A 131 7.38 11.98 -5.45
N VAL A 132 7.32 10.72 -5.03
CA VAL A 132 8.12 10.21 -3.90
C VAL A 132 9.61 10.16 -4.28
N VAL A 133 9.93 9.72 -5.50
CA VAL A 133 11.32 9.65 -6.01
C VAL A 133 11.95 11.03 -6.17
N LEU A 134 11.21 11.96 -6.76
CA LEU A 134 11.77 13.24 -7.19
C LEU A 134 11.94 14.24 -6.05
N ARG A 135 11.25 14.03 -4.92
CA ARG A 135 11.25 14.93 -3.75
C ARG A 135 12.61 15.06 -3.05
N ASP A 136 13.52 14.10 -3.18
CA ASP A 136 14.85 14.22 -2.54
C ASP A 136 15.95 13.49 -3.30
N VAL A 137 17.09 14.17 -3.45
CA VAL A 137 18.30 13.67 -4.09
C VAL A 137 18.91 12.50 -3.29
N ARG A 138 18.79 12.45 -1.96
CA ARG A 138 19.22 11.29 -1.17
C ARG A 138 18.22 10.14 -1.28
N ALA A 139 16.92 10.43 -1.29
CA ALA A 139 15.87 9.45 -1.58
C ALA A 139 15.93 8.92 -3.01
N ARG A 140 16.53 9.62 -3.97
CA ARG A 140 16.74 9.08 -5.33
C ARG A 140 17.65 7.85 -5.29
N GLY A 141 18.76 7.90 -4.54
CA GLY A 141 19.64 6.75 -4.38
C GLY A 141 18.91 5.56 -3.77
N SER A 142 18.18 5.78 -2.67
CA SER A 142 17.43 4.69 -2.03
C SER A 142 16.22 4.21 -2.84
N ALA A 143 15.55 5.08 -3.60
CA ALA A 143 14.45 4.70 -4.49
C ALA A 143 14.97 3.91 -5.69
N GLU A 144 16.12 4.29 -6.25
CA GLU A 144 16.78 3.58 -7.34
C GLU A 144 17.25 2.20 -6.89
N GLU A 145 17.90 2.09 -5.72
CA GLU A 145 18.21 0.81 -5.07
C GLU A 145 16.95 -0.05 -4.85
N CYS A 146 15.85 0.56 -4.42
CA CYS A 146 14.57 -0.15 -4.28
C CYS A 146 14.06 -0.67 -5.64
N TYR A 147 14.22 0.09 -6.72
CA TYR A 147 13.79 -0.34 -8.06
C TYR A 147 14.68 -1.44 -8.61
N GLU A 148 16.00 -1.29 -8.50
CA GLU A 148 16.98 -2.30 -8.90
C GLU A 148 16.71 -3.62 -8.18
N LYS A 149 16.47 -3.57 -6.86
CA LYS A 149 16.06 -4.74 -6.07
C LYS A 149 14.88 -5.50 -6.66
N TYR A 150 13.85 -4.81 -7.17
CA TYR A 150 12.69 -5.49 -7.78
C TYR A 150 12.93 -5.88 -9.24
N ARG A 151 13.71 -5.11 -10.01
CA ARG A 151 14.13 -5.50 -11.36
C ARG A 151 14.96 -6.78 -11.34
N ASP A 152 15.87 -6.92 -10.37
CA ASP A 152 16.68 -8.13 -10.16
C ASP A 152 15.83 -9.35 -9.79
N ARG A 153 14.60 -9.13 -9.31
CA ARG A 153 13.61 -10.18 -9.03
C ARG A 153 12.72 -10.49 -10.22
N GLY A 154 12.94 -9.87 -11.38
CA GLY A 154 12.14 -10.08 -12.59
C GLY A 154 11.02 -9.06 -12.83
N VAL A 155 10.89 -8.03 -11.98
CA VAL A 155 9.82 -7.04 -12.11
C VAL A 155 10.11 -6.05 -13.24
N THR A 156 9.13 -5.86 -14.14
CA THR A 156 9.15 -4.80 -15.15
C THR A 156 8.76 -3.45 -14.53
N MET A 157 9.76 -2.63 -14.21
CA MET A 157 9.57 -1.30 -13.62
C MET A 157 9.48 -0.22 -14.70
N VAL A 158 8.40 0.58 -14.69
CA VAL A 158 8.19 1.71 -15.62
C VAL A 158 7.87 3.01 -14.89
N ASN A 159 8.15 4.13 -15.53
CA ASN A 159 7.75 5.47 -15.07
C ASN A 159 6.53 6.05 -15.82
N ASP A 160 6.02 5.32 -16.81
CA ASP A 160 4.86 5.67 -17.61
C ASP A 160 4.15 4.37 -18.00
N VAL A 161 2.86 4.28 -17.68
CA VAL A 161 2.04 3.07 -17.92
C VAL A 161 1.98 2.73 -19.42
N LYS A 162 2.13 3.72 -20.30
CA LYS A 162 2.15 3.52 -21.76
C LYS A 162 3.36 2.72 -22.23
N LYS A 163 4.39 2.58 -21.39
CA LYS A 163 5.57 1.76 -21.68
C LYS A 163 5.36 0.28 -21.36
N LEU A 164 4.26 -0.08 -20.70
CA LEU A 164 3.90 -1.48 -20.49
C LEU A 164 3.37 -2.06 -21.80
N SER A 165 3.96 -3.17 -22.23
CA SER A 165 3.53 -3.90 -23.41
C SER A 165 2.06 -4.32 -23.27
N GLY A 166 1.25 -4.08 -24.31
CA GLY A 166 -0.17 -4.43 -24.33
C GLY A 166 -1.13 -3.33 -23.87
N HIS A 167 -0.63 -2.22 -23.30
CA HIS A 167 -1.46 -1.05 -22.95
C HIS A 167 -1.56 -0.08 -24.15
N GLY A 168 -2.22 -0.52 -25.22
CA GLY A 168 -2.31 0.23 -26.48
C GLY A 168 -3.11 1.55 -26.36
N ARG A 169 -4.15 1.57 -25.52
CA ARG A 169 -4.97 2.77 -25.24
C ARG A 169 -5.05 2.98 -23.74
N HIS A 170 -4.54 4.12 -23.30
CA HIS A 170 -4.56 4.54 -21.91
C HIS A 170 -5.54 5.71 -21.72
N ASP A 171 -6.53 5.58 -20.83
CA ASP A 171 -7.42 6.66 -20.42
C ASP A 171 -6.95 7.28 -19.09
N CYS A 172 -6.35 8.46 -19.22
CA CYS A 172 -5.75 9.19 -18.10
C CYS A 172 -6.81 9.52 -17.04
N ARG A 173 -6.51 9.23 -15.76
CA ARG A 173 -7.40 9.38 -14.59
C ARG A 173 -8.57 8.40 -14.49
N ARG A 174 -8.65 7.42 -15.41
CA ARG A 174 -9.71 6.41 -15.41
C ARG A 174 -9.16 5.00 -15.29
N ASP A 175 -8.09 4.69 -16.01
CA ASP A 175 -7.45 3.38 -15.91
C ASP A 175 -6.92 3.16 -14.49
N ALA A 176 -7.08 1.95 -13.96
CA ALA A 176 -6.69 1.60 -12.60
C ALA A 176 -5.20 1.84 -12.34
N GLU A 177 -4.37 1.63 -13.36
CA GLU A 177 -2.92 1.74 -13.36
C GLU A 177 -2.43 3.18 -13.56
N CYS A 178 -3.31 4.11 -13.95
CA CYS A 178 -2.92 5.51 -14.15
C CYS A 178 -2.42 6.13 -12.84
N PRO A 179 -1.24 6.79 -12.84
CA PRO A 179 -0.77 7.55 -11.70
C PRO A 179 -1.72 8.67 -11.24
N HIS A 180 -2.60 9.15 -12.13
CA HIS A 180 -3.56 10.22 -11.85
C HIS A 180 -4.98 9.74 -11.55
N THR A 181 -5.23 8.42 -11.55
CA THR A 181 -6.50 7.89 -11.04
C THR A 181 -6.50 7.99 -9.53
N VAL A 182 -7.56 8.59 -8.97
CA VAL A 182 -7.79 8.57 -7.53
C VAL A 182 -8.30 7.17 -7.17
N ARG A 183 -7.59 6.51 -6.28
CA ARG A 183 -7.84 5.13 -5.85
C ARG A 183 -8.23 5.10 -4.39
N SER A 184 -8.93 4.05 -3.97
CA SER A 184 -9.22 3.80 -2.55
C SER A 184 -9.23 2.31 -2.21
N THR A 185 -9.06 1.98 -0.92
CA THR A 185 -9.11 0.58 -0.45
C THR A 185 -10.50 -0.04 -0.55
N VAL A 186 -11.51 0.76 -0.93
CA VAL A 186 -12.91 0.35 -1.10
C VAL A 186 -13.39 0.54 -2.55
N ASP A 187 -12.49 0.86 -3.49
CA ASP A 187 -12.83 0.90 -4.92
C ASP A 187 -12.89 -0.51 -5.53
N GLU A 188 -13.53 -0.62 -6.69
CA GLU A 188 -13.66 -1.89 -7.43
C GLU A 188 -12.42 -2.21 -8.29
N LEU A 189 -11.41 -1.34 -8.27
CA LEU A 189 -10.22 -1.47 -9.11
C LEU A 189 -9.08 -2.22 -8.39
N GLY A 190 -9.18 -2.40 -7.07
CA GLY A 190 -8.31 -3.25 -6.27
C GLY A 190 -8.79 -4.70 -6.22
N LEU A 191 -7.89 -5.60 -5.86
CA LEU A 191 -8.22 -7.00 -5.56
C LEU A 191 -8.17 -7.20 -4.05
N TYR A 192 -9.27 -7.70 -3.47
CA TYR A 192 -9.31 -8.18 -2.10
C TYR A 192 -9.66 -9.67 -2.08
N VAL A 193 -8.85 -10.47 -1.42
CA VAL A 193 -9.10 -11.90 -1.19
C VAL A 193 -9.31 -12.10 0.30
N GLU A 194 -10.54 -12.45 0.68
CA GLU A 194 -10.88 -12.82 2.04
C GLU A 194 -10.25 -14.18 2.36
N LEU A 195 -9.52 -14.25 3.47
CA LEU A 195 -8.85 -15.47 3.94
C LEU A 195 -9.47 -15.99 5.23
N LEU A 196 -10.06 -15.11 6.04
CA LEU A 196 -10.70 -15.45 7.30
C LEU A 196 -11.94 -14.60 7.49
N GLN A 197 -13.05 -15.26 7.84
CA GLN A 197 -14.26 -14.56 8.24
C GLN A 197 -14.09 -13.94 9.64
N PRO A 198 -14.45 -12.66 9.82
CA PRO A 198 -14.52 -12.06 11.15
C PRO A 198 -15.63 -12.73 11.98
N THR A 199 -15.44 -12.78 13.29
CA THR A 199 -16.56 -13.06 14.22
C THR A 199 -17.50 -11.85 14.29
N ASP A 200 -18.75 -12.04 14.72
CA ASP A 200 -19.72 -10.93 14.87
C ASP A 200 -19.16 -9.73 15.66
N ALA A 201 -18.43 -10.01 16.74
CA ALA A 201 -17.78 -8.98 17.56
C ALA A 201 -16.67 -8.25 16.82
N GLU A 202 -15.91 -8.95 15.98
CA GLU A 202 -14.89 -8.34 15.11
C GLU A 202 -15.53 -7.56 13.98
N GLU A 203 -16.63 -8.03 13.40
CA GLU A 203 -17.34 -7.32 12.34
C GLU A 203 -17.93 -6.01 12.85
N GLU A 204 -18.58 -6.02 14.02
CA GLU A 204 -19.08 -4.82 14.69
C GLU A 204 -17.96 -3.83 14.99
N TYR A 205 -16.83 -4.35 15.50
CA TYR A 205 -15.65 -3.53 15.77
C TYR A 205 -15.05 -2.94 14.48
N LEU A 206 -14.89 -3.75 13.43
CA LEU A 206 -14.39 -3.32 12.12
C LEU A 206 -15.32 -2.29 11.50
N ALA A 207 -16.64 -2.44 11.59
CA ALA A 207 -17.60 -1.48 11.06
C ALA A 207 -17.43 -0.09 11.72
N ARG A 208 -17.18 -0.04 13.03
CA ARG A 208 -16.92 1.22 13.77
C ARG A 208 -15.56 1.84 13.48
N HIS A 209 -14.58 1.02 13.12
CA HIS A 209 -13.18 1.44 12.91
C HIS A 209 -12.74 1.21 11.47
N ARG A 210 -13.69 1.19 10.53
CA ARG A 210 -13.37 0.99 9.11
C ARG A 210 -12.79 2.29 8.59
N TYR A 211 -11.58 2.21 8.06
CA TYR A 211 -10.98 3.31 7.34
C TYR A 211 -10.92 2.95 5.86
N ALA A 212 -11.15 3.94 5.00
CA ALA A 212 -10.70 3.84 3.63
C ALA A 212 -9.45 4.71 3.49
N THR A 213 -8.37 4.11 2.98
CA THR A 213 -7.28 4.93 2.46
C THR A 213 -7.62 5.33 1.03
N ILE A 214 -7.48 6.62 0.71
CA ILE A 214 -7.59 7.19 -0.63
C ILE A 214 -6.20 7.70 -1.04
N TRP A 215 -5.79 7.44 -2.28
CA TRP A 215 -4.49 7.90 -2.77
C TRP A 215 -4.49 8.25 -4.26
N MET A 216 -3.45 8.96 -4.67
CA MET A 216 -3.09 9.21 -6.07
C MET A 216 -1.57 9.33 -6.16
N LEU A 217 -0.95 8.64 -7.13
CA LEU A 217 0.50 8.61 -7.28
C LEU A 217 1.06 9.92 -7.85
N GLY A 218 0.30 10.67 -8.65
CA GLY A 218 0.73 11.94 -9.24
C GLY A 218 1.76 11.78 -10.35
N GLY A 219 2.61 12.79 -10.55
CA GLY A 219 3.65 12.81 -11.60
C GLY A 219 3.22 13.53 -12.89
N PRO A 220 4.01 13.40 -13.98
CA PRO A 220 3.73 14.05 -15.26
C PRO A 220 2.47 13.48 -15.91
N MET A 221 1.63 14.32 -16.49
CA MET A 221 0.38 13.92 -17.14
C MET A 221 0.62 12.93 -18.30
N CYS A 222 -0.17 11.85 -18.35
CA CYS A 222 0.05 10.77 -19.30
C CYS A 222 -0.12 11.23 -20.76
N GLY A 223 0.99 11.50 -21.45
CA GLY A 223 1.01 11.97 -22.84
C GLY A 223 1.00 13.49 -23.04
N ALA A 224 1.07 14.29 -21.98
CA ALA A 224 1.20 15.75 -22.10
C ALA A 224 2.51 16.24 -21.49
N ARG A 225 3.25 17.05 -22.25
CA ARG A 225 4.49 17.66 -21.77
C ARG A 225 4.14 18.84 -20.84
N GLY A 226 4.75 18.89 -19.66
CA GLY A 226 4.78 20.08 -18.82
C GLY A 226 3.70 20.20 -17.73
N THR A 227 2.68 19.35 -17.69
CA THR A 227 1.71 19.32 -16.58
C THR A 227 2.10 18.27 -15.55
N TYR A 228 2.26 18.68 -14.29
CA TYR A 228 2.66 17.82 -13.19
C TYR A 228 1.62 17.85 -12.06
N PHE A 229 1.21 16.67 -11.59
CA PHE A 229 0.31 16.54 -10.44
C PHE A 229 1.07 16.07 -9.21
N GLY A 230 0.75 16.64 -8.04
CA GLY A 230 1.25 16.12 -6.77
C GLY A 230 0.68 14.73 -6.47
N ASN A 231 1.35 13.97 -5.60
CA ASN A 231 0.78 12.78 -4.99
C ASN A 231 0.03 13.15 -3.71
N PHE A 232 -0.93 12.31 -3.30
CA PHE A 232 -1.52 12.39 -1.97
C PHE A 232 -1.92 11.00 -1.48
N VAL A 233 -2.00 10.87 -0.16
CA VAL A 233 -2.58 9.73 0.56
C VAL A 233 -3.35 10.32 1.73
N ALA A 234 -4.56 9.83 1.98
CA ALA A 234 -5.39 10.24 3.10
C ALA A 234 -6.20 9.04 3.61
N SER A 235 -6.35 8.92 4.92
CA SER A 235 -7.28 7.96 5.52
C SER A 235 -8.51 8.68 6.02
N LEU A 236 -9.68 8.14 5.67
CA LEU A 236 -10.97 8.64 6.12
C LEU A 236 -11.68 7.54 6.89
N LYS A 237 -12.39 7.88 7.97
CA LYS A 237 -13.31 6.91 8.58
C LYS A 237 -14.45 6.63 7.60
N ALA A 238 -14.89 5.39 7.49
CA ALA A 238 -15.99 5.02 6.60
C ALA A 238 -17.28 5.80 6.91
N SER A 239 -17.50 6.18 8.17
CA SER A 239 -18.61 7.04 8.58
C SER A 239 -18.55 8.47 8.02
N GLU A 240 -17.39 8.93 7.56
CA GLU A 240 -17.15 10.26 7.00
C GLU A 240 -17.19 10.26 5.46
N ILE A 241 -17.28 9.09 4.83
CA ILE A 241 -17.33 8.95 3.37
C ILE A 241 -18.79 9.03 2.92
N THR A 242 -19.25 10.24 2.64
CA THR A 242 -20.52 10.44 1.93
C THR A 242 -20.29 10.13 0.45
N VAL A 243 -20.58 8.90 0.01
CA VAL A 243 -20.60 8.58 -1.43
C VAL A 243 -21.80 9.29 -2.04
N SER A 244 -21.58 10.47 -2.63
CA SER A 244 -22.56 11.02 -3.56
C SER A 244 -22.56 10.13 -4.81
N LYS A 245 -23.52 9.22 -4.89
CA LYS A 245 -23.82 8.55 -6.18
C LYS A 245 -24.08 9.67 -7.18
N GLN A 246 -23.19 9.85 -8.16
CA GLN A 246 -23.51 10.65 -9.32
C GLN A 246 -24.71 9.99 -9.98
N SER A 247 -25.84 10.69 -9.99
CA SER A 247 -27.03 10.30 -10.72
C SER A 247 -26.65 10.01 -12.16
N GLU A 248 -27.05 8.85 -12.66
CA GLU A 248 -26.92 8.49 -14.07
C GLU A 248 -27.46 9.64 -14.94
N PRO A 249 -26.80 9.99 -16.06
CA PRO A 249 -27.35 10.95 -16.99
C PRO A 249 -28.68 10.39 -17.51
N GLY A 250 -29.78 11.06 -17.14
CA GLY A 250 -31.13 10.69 -17.54
C GLY A 250 -31.19 10.54 -19.06
N VAL A 251 -31.53 9.33 -19.51
CA VAL A 251 -31.84 9.07 -20.91
C VAL A 251 -33.09 9.89 -21.24
N SER A 252 -32.91 10.96 -22.00
CA SER A 252 -34.02 11.70 -22.60
C SER A 252 -34.68 10.82 -23.65
N THR A 253 -35.89 10.35 -23.35
CA THR A 253 -36.79 9.79 -24.35
C THR A 253 -37.75 10.90 -24.79
N ASP A 254 -37.35 11.70 -25.76
CA ASP A 254 -38.29 12.55 -26.49
C ASP A 254 -39.05 11.67 -27.52
N PRO A 255 -40.39 11.64 -27.50
CA PRO A 255 -41.16 11.05 -28.58
C PRO A 255 -41.37 12.09 -29.70
N THR A 256 -41.06 11.68 -30.93
CA THR A 256 -41.52 12.29 -32.18
C THR A 256 -43.01 12.17 -32.38
#